data_AF-A0A851PWE5-F1
#
_entry.id   AF-A0A851PWE5-F1
#
_cell.length_a   1.000
_cell.length_b   1.000
_cell.length_c   1.000
_cell.angle_alpha   90.00
_cell.angle_beta   90.00
_cell.angle_gamma   90.00
#
_symmetry.space_group_name_H-M   'P 1'
#
loop_
_entity.id
_entity.type
_entity.pdbx_description
1 polymer ?
#
loop_
_entity_poly.entity_id
_entity_poly.type
_entity_poly.pdbx_seq_one_letter_code
_entity_poly.pdbx_strand_id
1 'polypeptide(L)' 'ILTARLAKACPINPRQSGFIRSADCSENLKLLQLLIRNAKREHQPLGVVFVDLAKAFDTTSHSHIILALKQKGVDSHL' A
#
# COMPACT_ATOMS: atom_id res chain seq x y z
N ILE A 1 7.76 -11.77 15.41
CA ILE A 1 9.19 -11.94 15.05
C ILE A 1 9.39 -11.95 13.52
N LEU A 2 8.66 -12.77 12.76
CA LEU A 2 8.79 -12.84 11.28
C LEU A 2 8.48 -11.52 10.57
N THR A 3 7.36 -10.86 10.88
CA THR A 3 6.96 -9.57 10.27
C THR A 3 8.00 -8.48 10.45
N ALA A 4 8.64 -8.40 11.62
CA ALA A 4 9.68 -7.40 11.89
C ALA A 4 10.95 -7.65 11.05
N ARG A 5 11.34 -8.92 10.88
CA ARG A 5 12.46 -9.30 10.00
C ARG A 5 12.14 -9.02 8.54
N LEU A 6 10.92 -9.35 8.11
CA LEU A 6 10.47 -9.10 6.75
C LEU A 6 10.37 -7.61 6.45
N ALA A 7 9.89 -6.78 7.37
CA ALA A 7 9.83 -5.33 7.19
C ALA A 7 11.23 -4.70 7.03
N LYS A 8 12.26 -5.28 7.66
CA LYS A 8 13.65 -4.85 7.45
C LYS A 8 14.18 -5.22 6.07
N ALA A 9 13.84 -6.42 5.57
CA ALA A 9 14.33 -6.94 4.29
C ALA A 9 13.53 -6.42 3.08
N CYS A 10 12.23 -6.13 3.28
CA CYS A 10 11.32 -5.58 2.28
C CYS A 10 10.66 -4.32 2.85
N PRO A 11 11.31 -3.14 2.71
CA PRO A 11 10.73 -1.88 3.14
C PRO A 11 9.40 -1.64 2.43
N ILE A 12 8.39 -1.31 3.23
CA ILE A 12 7.05 -1.05 2.73
C ILE A 12 7.00 0.36 2.13
N ASN A 13 6.16 0.56 1.12
CA ASN A 13 5.97 1.88 0.52
C ASN A 13 5.54 2.89 1.60
N PRO A 14 6.19 4.07 1.71
CA PRO A 14 5.82 5.09 2.69
C PRO A 14 4.36 5.55 2.61
N ARG A 15 3.70 5.37 1.46
CA ARG A 15 2.27 5.69 1.25
C ARG A 15 1.32 4.57 1.62
N GLN A 16 1.81 3.40 2.02
CA GLN A 16 0.94 2.31 2.47
C GLN A 16 0.49 2.57 3.91
N SER A 17 -0.80 2.82 4.10
CA SER A 17 -1.38 2.96 5.45
C SER A 17 -2.03 1.66 5.95
N GLY A 18 -2.34 0.72 5.05
CA GLY A 18 -2.92 -0.56 5.43
C GLY A 18 -1.87 -1.52 6.03
N PHE A 19 -2.22 -2.20 7.12
CA PHE A 19 -1.40 -3.24 7.76
C PHE A 19 -0.01 -2.77 8.25
N ILE A 20 0.15 -1.46 8.52
CA ILE A 20 1.37 -0.87 9.09
C ILE A 20 1.15 -0.52 10.55
N ARG A 21 2.17 -0.75 11.38
CA ARG A 21 2.17 -0.34 12.78
C ARG A 21 2.07 1.19 12.86
N SER A 22 1.09 1.68 13.61
CA SER A 22 0.82 3.11 13.82
C SER A 22 0.17 3.87 12.65
N ALA A 23 -0.30 3.19 11.60
CA ALA A 23 -1.07 3.85 10.56
C ALA A 23 -2.55 4.01 10.98
N ASP A 24 -3.05 5.23 10.90
CA ASP A 24 -4.47 5.54 11.05
C ASP A 24 -5.10 5.72 9.67
N CYS A 25 -6.16 4.95 9.39
CA CYS A 25 -6.93 5.07 8.15
C CYS A 25 -7.48 6.49 7.93
N SER A 26 -7.62 7.29 8.98
CA SER A 26 -8.10 8.67 8.89
C SER A 26 -7.17 9.58 8.09
N GLU A 27 -5.88 9.26 7.98
CA GLU A 27 -4.90 10.08 7.24
C GLU A 27 -5.23 10.14 5.74
N ASN A 28 -5.48 8.99 5.11
CA ASN A 28 -5.83 8.94 3.69
C ASN A 28 -7.15 9.66 3.39
N LEU A 29 -8.12 9.56 4.31
CA LEU A 29 -9.39 10.26 4.18
C LEU A 29 -9.20 11.78 4.29
N LYS A 30 -8.39 12.25 5.26
CA LYS A 30 -8.06 13.67 5.42
C LYS A 30 -7.32 14.21 4.21
N LEU A 31 -6.38 13.44 3.66
CA LEU A 31 -5.63 13.81 2.47
C LEU A 31 -6.55 13.95 1.25
N LEU A 32 -7.45 12.98 1.03
CA LEU A 32 -8.44 13.06 -0.03
C LEU A 32 -9.36 14.28 0.13
N GLN A 33 -9.84 14.56 1.35
CA GLN A 33 -10.64 15.75 1.64
C GLN A 33 -9.90 17.04 1.33
N LEU A 34 -8.61 17.12 1.68
CA LEU A 34 -7.74 18.25 1.37
C LEU A 34 -7.60 18.46 -0.14
N LEU A 35 -7.33 17.39 -0.90
CA LEU A 35 -7.23 17.46 -2.37
C LEU A 35 -8.53 17.97 -2.99
N ILE A 36 -9.69 17.46 -2.55
CA ILE A 36 -11.00 17.92 -3.03
C ILE A 36 -11.23 19.40 -2.71
N ARG A 37 -10.94 19.83 -1.48
CA ARG A 37 -11.08 21.24 -1.07
C ARG A 37 -10.17 22.15 -1.89
N ASN A 38 -8.93 21.73 -2.14
CA ASN A 38 -7.96 22.47 -2.93
C ASN A 38 -8.42 22.62 -4.38
N ALA A 39 -8.83 21.52 -5.03
CA ALA A 39 -9.33 21.55 -6.41
C ALA A 39 -10.53 22.49 -6.58
N LYS A 40 -11.46 22.47 -5.60
CA LYS A 40 -12.60 23.41 -5.57
C LYS A 40 -12.16 24.86 -5.45
N ARG A 41 -11.20 25.16 -4.58
CA ARG A 41 -10.70 26.53 -4.35
C ARG A 41 -10.01 27.09 -5.60
N GLU A 42 -9.20 26.26 -6.26
CA GLU A 42 -8.43 26.65 -7.45
C GLU A 42 -9.20 26.51 -8.77
N HIS A 43 -10.49 26.10 -8.71
CA HIS A 43 -11.32 25.84 -9.88
C HIS A 43 -10.68 24.87 -10.89
N GLN A 44 -9.96 23.86 -10.38
CA GLN A 44 -9.29 22.85 -11.19
C GLN A 44 -10.05 21.51 -11.14
N PRO A 45 -10.10 20.76 -12.25
CA PRO A 45 -10.68 19.41 -12.25
C PRO A 45 -9.82 18.45 -11.40
N LEU A 46 -10.48 17.55 -10.67
CA LEU A 46 -9.83 16.48 -9.92
C LEU A 46 -10.50 15.14 -10.24
N GLY A 47 -9.73 14.19 -10.79
CA GLY A 47 -10.15 12.81 -10.96
C GLY A 47 -9.69 11.94 -9.79
N VAL A 48 -10.58 11.05 -9.32
CA VAL A 48 -10.25 10.06 -8.27
C VAL A 48 -10.72 8.68 -8.75
N VAL A 49 -9.81 7.70 -8.71
CA VAL A 49 -10.09 6.30 -9.09
C VAL A 49 -9.95 5.42 -7.86
N PHE A 50 -11.02 4.70 -7.52
CA PHE A 50 -11.01 3.70 -6.45
C PHE A 50 -10.79 2.32 -7.08
N VAL A 51 -9.76 1.60 -6.63
CA VAL A 51 -9.40 0.26 -7.11
C VAL A 51 -9.52 -0.71 -5.95
N ASP A 52 -10.15 -1.85 -6.19
CA ASP A 52 -10.30 -2.93 -5.21
C ASP A 52 -9.94 -4.28 -5.84
N LEU A 53 -9.38 -5.19 -5.03
CA LEU A 53 -9.02 -6.54 -5.44
C LEU A 53 -9.91 -7.56 -4.73
N ALA A 54 -10.81 -8.17 -5.49
CA ALA A 54 -11.73 -9.17 -4.95
C ALA A 54 -10.97 -10.38 -4.38
N LYS A 55 -11.28 -10.72 -3.12
CA LYS A 55 -10.72 -11.87 -2.39
C LYS A 55 -9.18 -11.91 -2.39
N ALA A 56 -8.53 -10.76 -2.23
CA ALA A 56 -7.06 -10.64 -2.37
C ALA A 56 -6.25 -11.68 -1.57
N PHE A 57 -6.71 -12.08 -0.38
CA PHE A 57 -6.04 -13.11 0.41
C PHE A 57 -6.24 -14.54 -0.11
N ASP A 58 -7.38 -14.82 -0.76
CA ASP A 58 -7.68 -16.15 -1.31
C ASP A 58 -7.12 -16.32 -2.73
N THR A 59 -7.04 -15.22 -3.50
CA THR A 59 -6.71 -15.24 -4.92
C THR A 59 -5.23 -14.97 -5.22
N THR A 60 -4.47 -14.48 -4.24
CA THR A 60 -3.02 -14.29 -4.41
C THR A 60 -2.28 -15.62 -4.33
N SER A 61 -1.75 -16.09 -5.46
CA SER A 61 -0.98 -17.34 -5.50
C SER A 61 0.36 -17.23 -4.76
N HIS A 62 0.81 -18.33 -4.15
CA HIS A 62 2.12 -18.41 -3.50
C HIS A 62 3.31 -18.11 -4.43
N SER A 63 3.23 -18.50 -5.72
CA SER A 63 4.29 -18.21 -6.70
C SER A 63 4.49 -16.71 -6.92
N HIS A 64 3.40 -15.94 -6.98
CA HIS A 64 3.46 -14.47 -7.05
C HIS A 64 4.09 -13.85 -5.80
N ILE A 65 3.77 -14.37 -4.60
CA ILE A 65 4.38 -13.90 -3.35
C ILE A 65 5.90 -14.14 -3.37
N ILE A 66 6.32 -15.35 -3.74
CA ILE A 66 7.75 -15.70 -3.84
C ILE A 66 8.47 -14.82 -4.87
N LEU A 67 7.87 -14.61 -6.04
CA LEU A 67 8.43 -13.75 -7.08
C LEU A 67 8.62 -12.30 -6.57
N ALA A 68 7.62 -11.75 -5.88
CA ALA A 68 7.71 -10.42 -5.28
C ALA A 68 8.83 -10.33 -4.24
N LEU A 69 9.00 -11.36 -3.39
CA LEU A 69 10.08 -11.43 -2.41
C LEU A 69 11.47 -11.51 -3.08
N LYS A 70 11.61 -12.33 -4.13
CA LYS A 70 12.84 -12.41 -4.94
C LYS A 70 13.21 -11.06 -5.56
N GLN A 71 12.24 -10.36 -6.14
CA GLN A 71 12.44 -9.01 -6.69
C GLN A 71 12.86 -7.99 -5.64
N LYS A 72 12.46 -8.20 -4.38
CA LYS A 72 12.85 -7.36 -3.23
C LYS A 72 14.18 -7.78 -2.61
N GLY A 73 14.85 -8.79 -3.15
CA GLY A 73 16.10 -9.33 -2.59
C GLY A 73 15.91 -10.03 -1.26
N VAL A 74 14.68 -10.40 -0.90
CA VAL A 74 14.38 -11.19 0.29
C VAL A 74 14.58 -12.65 -0.09
N ASP A 75 15.80 -13.12 0.18
CA ASP A 75 16.29 -14.49 0.00
C ASP A 75 16.84 -14.80 -1.40
N SER A 76 18.16 -15.01 -1.46
CA SER A 76 18.93 -15.44 -2.63
C SER A 76 19.20 -16.95 -2.65
N HIS A 77 18.75 -17.70 -1.63
CA HIS A 77 18.97 -19.15 -1.50
C HIS A 77 17.77 -20.02 -1.96
N LEU A 78 16.81 -19.45 -2.68
CA LEU A 78 15.70 -20.16 -3.32
C LEU A 78 15.99 -20.55 -4.78
#